data_AF-A0A2V7XSQ1-F1
#
_entry.id   AF-A0A2V7XSQ1-F1
#
_cell.length_a   1.000
_cell.length_b   1.000
_cell.length_c   1.000
_cell.angle_alpha   90.00
_cell.angle_beta   90.00
_cell.angle_gamma   90.00
#
_symmetry.space_group_name_H-M   'P 1'
#
loop_
_entity.id
_entity.type
_entity.pdbx_description
1 polymer ?
#
loop_
_entity_poly.entity_id
_entity_poly.type
_entity_poly.pdbx_seq_one_letter_code
_entity_poly.pdbx_strand_id
1 'polypeptide(L)'
;MRELIHQRVVELIDRQGTVYDRARVYAERQSRGTWAAWVEFVSAKRDKVLQTDRETTQSTLEGVAYWATGLEPIYFEGAFDRAYKRTVNPRPEAVPASPTTGGGIVAFRVRSLDPEVPFKVMATRTVVPGVRRQVYNGGVIVYLRAIQPALRNMPQIYEFLAQFGSENAAGILANRLWSDLQGTGATLEIGRVEVQVQGAAIRDALLRARAGSPGVPSFR
;
A
#
# COMPACT_ATOMS: atom_id res chain seq x y z
N MET A 1 11.92 12.26 17.82
CA MET A 1 12.84 13.39 17.51
C MET A 1 13.26 13.22 16.07
N ARG A 2 13.10 14.28 15.25
CA ARG A 2 13.49 14.25 13.84
C ARG A 2 14.93 14.73 13.66
N GLU A 3 15.64 14.09 12.74
CA GLU A 3 17.04 14.37 12.41
C GLU A 3 17.15 14.77 10.94
N LEU A 4 17.89 15.84 10.65
CA LEU A 4 18.17 16.23 9.27
C LEU A 4 19.29 15.35 8.73
N ILE A 5 18.97 14.53 7.73
CA ILE A 5 19.90 13.56 7.16
C ILE A 5 20.61 14.11 5.94
N HIS A 6 19.88 14.82 5.08
CA HIS A 6 20.42 15.34 3.84
C HIS A 6 19.74 16.63 3.43
N GLN A 7 20.46 17.49 2.72
CA GLN A 7 19.88 18.69 2.12
C GLN A 7 20.40 18.86 0.69
N ARG A 8 19.48 19.17 -0.21
CA ARG A 8 19.74 19.46 -1.62
C ARG A 8 19.19 20.83 -1.99
N VAL A 9 19.92 21.54 -2.84
CA VAL A 9 19.39 22.69 -3.57
C VAL A 9 18.55 22.13 -4.72
N VAL A 10 17.35 22.65 -4.88
CA VAL A 10 16.40 22.29 -5.93
C VAL A 10 15.84 23.57 -6.55
N GLU A 11 15.28 23.50 -7.74
CA GLU A 11 14.62 24.65 -8.38
C GLU A 11 13.21 24.21 -8.78
N LEU A 12 12.30 24.23 -7.83
CA LEU A 12 10.93 23.74 -8.01
C LEU A 12 9.94 24.89 -7.89
N ILE A 13 8.89 24.86 -8.71
CA ILE A 13 7.86 25.89 -8.75
C ILE A 13 6.51 25.22 -8.57
N ASP A 14 5.71 25.70 -7.63
CA ASP A 14 4.34 25.20 -7.46
C ASP A 14 3.36 25.79 -8.49
N ARG A 15 2.12 25.28 -8.52
CA ARG A 15 1.09 25.77 -9.45
C ARG A 15 0.64 27.21 -9.19
N GLN A 16 1.01 27.81 -8.05
CA GLN A 16 0.76 29.21 -7.70
C GLN A 16 1.95 30.11 -8.04
N GLY A 17 3.03 29.56 -8.61
CA GLY A 17 4.26 30.29 -8.93
C GLY A 17 5.22 30.48 -7.75
N THR A 18 5.00 29.80 -6.61
CA THR A 18 5.93 29.86 -5.48
C THR A 18 7.17 29.03 -5.79
N VAL A 19 8.35 29.65 -5.66
CA VAL A 19 9.66 29.01 -5.86
C VAL A 19 10.12 28.32 -4.56
N TYR A 20 10.60 27.09 -4.68
CA TYR A 20 11.23 26.30 -3.63
C TYR A 20 12.66 25.99 -4.05
N ASP A 21 13.61 26.38 -3.20
CA ASP A 21 15.05 26.34 -3.48
C ASP A 21 15.78 25.24 -2.67
N ARG A 22 15.10 24.60 -1.71
CA ARG A 22 15.69 23.61 -0.80
C ARG A 22 14.78 22.41 -0.58
N ALA A 23 15.35 21.22 -0.71
CA ALA A 23 14.77 19.96 -0.27
C ALA A 23 15.60 19.42 0.91
N ARG A 24 14.94 19.13 2.02
CA ARG A 24 15.55 18.61 3.27
C ARG A 24 14.99 17.24 3.57
N VAL A 25 15.86 16.25 3.69
CA VAL A 25 15.50 14.90 4.07
C VAL A 25 15.61 14.77 5.58
N TYR A 26 14.50 14.47 6.24
CA TYR A 26 14.45 14.20 7.66
C TYR A 26 14.22 12.72 7.92
N ALA A 27 14.69 12.24 9.07
CA ALA A 27 14.39 10.92 9.58
C ALA A 27 13.94 10.97 11.04
N GLU A 28 13.09 10.03 11.42
CA GLU A 28 12.68 9.84 12.80
C GLU A 28 12.61 8.36 13.16
N ARG A 29 13.20 8.04 14.32
CA ARG A 29 13.14 6.70 14.90
C ARG A 29 11.72 6.38 15.37
N GLN A 30 11.20 5.26 14.90
CA GLN A 30 9.88 4.74 15.23
C GLN A 30 9.94 3.81 16.45
N SER A 31 8.80 3.56 17.09
CA SER A 31 8.67 2.74 18.30
C SER A 31 9.16 1.29 18.15
N ARG A 32 9.22 0.76 16.92
CA ARG A 32 9.71 -0.58 16.61
C ARG A 32 11.20 -0.64 16.23
N GLY A 33 11.95 0.45 16.43
CA GLY A 33 13.39 0.52 16.17
C GLY A 33 13.79 0.80 14.72
N THR A 34 12.83 0.97 13.81
CA THR A 34 13.08 1.39 12.42
C THR A 34 13.10 2.92 12.28
N TRP A 35 13.70 3.44 11.22
CA TRP A 35 13.74 4.86 10.88
C TRP A 35 12.80 5.15 9.71
N ALA A 36 11.85 6.07 9.91
CA ALA A 36 11.02 6.60 8.85
C ALA A 36 11.64 7.90 8.32
N ALA A 37 11.65 8.11 7.02
CA ALA A 37 12.19 9.34 6.42
C ALA A 37 11.21 9.99 5.45
N TRP A 38 11.28 11.33 5.35
CA TRP A 38 10.46 12.16 4.48
C TRP A 38 11.26 13.36 3.96
N VAL A 39 10.70 14.08 3.00
CA VAL A 39 11.29 15.29 2.42
C VAL A 39 10.45 16.51 2.76
N GLU A 40 11.12 17.59 3.18
CA GLU A 40 10.57 18.91 3.37
C GLU A 40 11.12 19.86 2.30
N PHE A 41 10.23 20.48 1.53
CA PHE A 41 10.55 21.50 0.55
C PHE A 41 10.31 22.87 1.16
N VAL A 42 11.34 23.71 1.18
CA VAL A 42 11.26 25.06 1.77
C VAL A 42 11.19 26.09 0.65
N SER A 43 10.23 27.00 0.72
CA SER A 43 10.12 28.09 -0.25
C SER A 43 11.35 28.99 -0.18
N ALA A 44 11.72 29.62 -1.29
CA ALA A 44 12.82 30.59 -1.35
C ALA A 44 12.60 31.76 -0.36
N LYS A 45 11.33 32.14 -0.15
CA LYS A 45 10.90 33.16 0.81
C LYS A 45 10.83 32.66 2.27
N ARG A 46 11.04 31.36 2.51
CA ARG A 46 10.95 30.69 3.83
C ARG A 46 9.59 30.79 4.53
N ASP A 47 8.55 31.18 3.79
CA ASP A 47 7.18 31.38 4.26
C ASP A 47 6.29 30.15 4.09
N LYS A 48 6.71 29.20 3.24
CA LYS A 48 5.99 27.94 2.99
C LYS A 48 6.94 26.76 3.11
N VAL A 49 6.44 25.69 3.73
CA VAL A 49 7.10 24.39 3.76
C VAL A 49 6.10 23.35 3.30
N LEU A 50 6.48 22.56 2.30
CA LEU A 50 5.71 21.39 1.87
C LEU A 50 6.40 20.14 2.36
N GLN A 51 5.65 19.26 3.00
CA GLN A 51 6.18 18.01 3.54
C GLN A 51 5.58 16.82 2.79
N THR A 52 6.42 15.86 2.43
CA THR A 52 5.94 14.56 1.95
C THR A 52 5.42 13.71 3.11
N ASP A 53 4.72 12.62 2.80
CA ASP A 53 4.60 11.53 3.76
C ASP A 53 5.96 10.84 3.96
N ARG A 54 5.96 9.77 4.74
CA ARG A 54 7.06 8.82 4.78
C ARG A 54 7.38 8.28 3.37
N GLU A 55 8.58 8.61 2.90
CA GLU A 55 9.15 8.18 1.62
C GLU A 55 9.87 6.82 1.75
N THR A 56 10.50 6.56 2.89
CA THR A 56 11.16 5.27 3.14
C THR A 56 11.11 4.84 4.60
N THR A 57 11.35 3.55 4.83
CA THR A 57 11.58 2.98 6.16
C THR A 57 12.82 2.11 6.10
N GLN A 58 13.78 2.40 6.97
CA GLN A 58 15.05 1.70 7.04
C GLN A 58 15.25 1.12 8.44
N SER A 59 16.04 0.06 8.55
CA SER A 59 16.41 -0.50 9.85
C SER A 59 17.41 0.37 10.60
N THR A 60 18.23 1.14 9.88
CA THR A 60 19.29 2.00 10.43
C THR A 60 19.24 3.41 9.88
N LEU A 61 19.88 4.35 10.59
CA LEU A 61 19.97 5.75 10.17
C LEU A 61 20.88 5.89 8.94
N GLU A 62 21.94 5.08 8.87
CA GLU A 62 22.87 5.01 7.73
C GLU A 62 22.15 4.56 6.46
N GLY A 63 21.19 3.62 6.57
CA GLY A 63 20.36 3.22 5.45
C GLY A 63 19.49 4.37 4.93
N VAL A 64 19.01 5.23 5.82
CA VAL A 64 18.30 6.45 5.41
C VAL A 64 19.26 7.42 4.72
N ALA A 65 20.46 7.63 5.26
CA ALA A 65 21.45 8.51 4.66
C ALA A 65 21.86 8.06 3.26
N TYR A 66 22.11 6.76 3.08
CA TYR A 66 22.44 6.19 1.77
C TYR A 66 21.31 6.42 0.76
N TRP A 67 20.07 6.12 1.14
CA TRP A 67 18.90 6.41 0.31
C TRP A 67 18.80 7.91 -0.03
N ALA A 68 18.99 8.78 0.95
CA ALA A 68 18.87 10.23 0.80
C ALA A 68 19.92 10.81 -0.18
N THR A 69 21.14 10.26 -0.16
CA THR A 69 22.21 10.64 -1.11
C THR A 69 21.97 10.14 -2.52
N GLY A 70 21.19 9.07 -2.69
CA GLY A 70 20.84 8.50 -4.00
C GLY A 70 19.64 9.18 -4.68
N LEU A 71 19.06 10.22 -4.08
CA LEU A 71 17.90 10.91 -4.64
C LEU A 71 18.30 11.84 -5.79
N GLU A 72 17.78 11.56 -6.97
CA GLU A 72 18.00 12.35 -8.17
C GLU A 72 17.02 13.53 -8.28
N PRO A 73 17.33 14.57 -9.07
CA PRO A 73 16.44 15.72 -9.29
C PRO A 73 14.99 15.33 -9.64
N ILE A 74 14.81 14.36 -10.53
CA ILE A 74 13.48 13.87 -10.96
C ILE A 74 12.66 13.29 -9.80
N TYR A 75 13.33 12.71 -8.80
CA TYR A 75 12.65 12.22 -7.60
C TYR A 75 12.06 13.38 -6.78
N PHE A 76 12.82 14.47 -6.65
CA PHE A 76 12.37 15.68 -5.94
C PHE A 76 11.19 16.35 -6.62
N GLU A 77 11.16 16.41 -7.96
CA GLU A 77 10.00 16.91 -8.71
C GLU A 77 8.72 16.12 -8.41
N GLY A 78 8.82 14.77 -8.47
CA GLY A 78 7.69 13.90 -8.18
C GLY A 78 7.24 13.95 -6.71
N ALA A 79 8.19 14.02 -5.78
CA ALA A 79 7.91 14.17 -4.35
C ALA A 79 7.26 15.52 -4.03
N PHE A 80 7.68 16.58 -4.72
CA PHE A 80 7.13 17.92 -4.59
C PHE A 80 5.68 18.02 -5.05
N ASP A 81 5.32 17.44 -6.21
CA ASP A 81 3.92 17.42 -6.66
C ASP A 81 3.00 16.67 -5.66
N ARG A 82 3.50 15.57 -5.05
CA ARG A 82 2.77 14.87 -3.98
C ARG A 82 2.59 15.73 -2.73
N ALA A 83 3.65 16.40 -2.27
CA ALA A 83 3.61 17.27 -1.09
C ALA A 83 2.70 18.49 -1.31
N TYR A 84 2.73 19.07 -2.52
CA TYR A 84 1.87 20.18 -2.91
C TYR A 84 0.40 19.77 -2.96
N LYS A 85 0.07 18.64 -3.57
CA LYS A 85 -1.31 18.11 -3.62
C LYS A 85 -1.90 17.87 -2.23
N ARG A 86 -1.08 17.44 -1.27
CA ARG A 86 -1.49 17.30 0.14
C ARG A 86 -1.76 18.64 0.80
N THR A 87 -0.92 19.64 0.55
CA THR A 87 -1.03 20.93 1.23
C THR A 87 -2.21 21.75 0.70
N VAL A 88 -2.45 21.70 -0.62
CA VAL A 88 -3.59 22.39 -1.26
C VAL A 88 -4.90 21.65 -1.04
N ASN A 89 -4.85 20.33 -0.82
CA ASN A 89 -6.00 19.53 -0.47
C ASN A 89 -5.70 18.83 0.87
N PRO A 90 -5.80 19.55 2.01
CA PRO A 90 -5.45 19.01 3.32
C PRO A 90 -6.40 17.85 3.63
N ARG A 91 -5.95 16.64 3.27
CA ARG A 91 -6.57 15.42 3.74
C ARG A 91 -6.38 15.41 5.26
N PRO A 92 -7.43 15.19 6.08
CA PRO A 92 -7.26 15.03 7.50
C PRO A 92 -6.16 14.01 7.78
N GLU A 93 -5.31 14.38 8.73
CA GLU A 93 -4.17 13.65 9.27
C GLU A 93 -4.44 12.14 9.40
N ALA A 94 -3.42 11.33 9.12
CA ALA A 94 -3.49 9.91 8.80
C ALA A 94 -4.38 9.04 9.70
N VAL A 95 -5.65 8.89 9.32
CA VAL A 95 -6.30 7.57 9.32
C VAL A 95 -5.68 6.76 8.18
N PRO A 96 -5.23 5.50 8.42
CA PRO A 96 -4.57 4.69 7.41
C PRO A 96 -5.45 4.68 6.16
N ALA A 97 -4.87 5.13 5.03
CA ALA A 97 -5.56 5.32 3.77
C ALA A 97 -6.70 4.31 3.58
N SER A 98 -7.93 4.75 3.85
CA SER A 98 -9.06 4.25 3.10
C SER A 98 -8.81 4.74 1.67
N PRO A 99 -8.63 3.85 0.69
CA PRO A 99 -8.51 4.26 -0.69
C PRO A 99 -9.81 4.97 -1.04
N THR A 100 -9.73 6.25 -1.40
CA THR A 100 -10.89 6.99 -1.90
C THR A 100 -11.30 6.31 -3.20
N THR A 101 -12.47 5.66 -3.12
CA THR A 101 -13.54 5.66 -4.11
C THR A 101 -13.06 5.71 -5.57
N GLY A 102 -12.78 4.51 -6.10
CA GLY A 102 -12.38 4.28 -7.49
C GLY A 102 -11.66 2.94 -7.69
N GLY A 103 -11.13 2.36 -6.61
CA GLY A 103 -10.61 1.00 -6.61
C GLY A 103 -11.73 -0.03 -6.47
N GLY A 104 -11.75 -1.04 -7.36
CA GLY A 104 -12.70 -2.12 -7.26
C GLY A 104 -12.46 -2.95 -6.00
N ILE A 105 -13.52 -3.25 -5.26
CA ILE A 105 -13.48 -4.24 -4.20
C ILE A 105 -13.81 -5.58 -4.84
N VAL A 106 -12.91 -6.55 -4.63
CA VAL A 106 -13.05 -7.92 -5.12
C VAL A 106 -13.00 -8.85 -3.92
N ALA A 107 -14.07 -9.63 -3.74
CA ALA A 107 -14.06 -10.72 -2.77
C ALA A 107 -13.31 -11.92 -3.37
N PHE A 108 -12.46 -12.53 -2.54
CA PHE A 108 -11.83 -13.81 -2.86
C PHE A 108 -11.86 -14.74 -1.66
N ARG A 109 -11.85 -16.04 -1.93
CA ARG A 109 -11.86 -17.09 -0.93
C ARG A 109 -10.67 -18.01 -1.13
N VAL A 110 -10.11 -18.47 -0.03
CA VAL A 110 -9.06 -19.48 -0.04
C VAL A 110 -9.57 -20.68 0.71
N ARG A 111 -9.53 -21.86 0.08
CA ARG A 111 -9.91 -23.13 0.71
C ARG A 111 -8.64 -23.91 0.97
N SER A 112 -8.40 -24.29 2.23
CA SER A 112 -7.20 -25.05 2.60
C SER A 112 -7.41 -25.89 3.85
N LEU A 113 -6.70 -27.02 3.91
CA LEU A 113 -6.55 -27.80 5.13
C LEU A 113 -5.50 -27.20 6.07
N ASP A 114 -4.60 -26.34 5.55
CA ASP A 114 -3.58 -25.65 6.34
C ASP A 114 -4.20 -24.46 7.11
N PRO A 115 -4.23 -24.48 8.45
CA PRO A 115 -4.74 -23.38 9.26
C PRO A 115 -3.83 -22.15 9.23
N GLU A 116 -2.59 -22.26 8.74
CA GLU A 116 -1.62 -21.16 8.67
C GLU A 116 -1.89 -20.22 7.48
N VAL A 117 -2.72 -20.63 6.52
CA VAL A 117 -3.02 -19.86 5.29
C VAL A 117 -3.45 -18.41 5.54
N PRO A 118 -4.43 -18.10 6.40
CA PRO A 118 -4.81 -16.71 6.65
C PRO A 118 -3.67 -15.89 7.25
N PHE A 119 -2.79 -16.49 8.05
CA PHE A 119 -1.62 -15.82 8.63
C PHE A 119 -0.57 -15.49 7.56
N LYS A 120 -0.33 -16.42 6.62
CA LYS A 120 0.54 -16.23 5.44
C LYS A 120 0.01 -15.11 4.54
N VAL A 121 -1.26 -15.18 4.15
CA VAL A 121 -1.93 -14.18 3.30
C VAL A 121 -2.01 -12.80 3.97
N MET A 122 -2.07 -12.74 5.30
CA MET A 122 -2.13 -11.48 6.04
C MET A 122 -0.76 -10.99 6.55
N ALA A 123 0.30 -11.80 6.38
CA ALA A 123 1.65 -11.56 6.89
C ALA A 123 1.67 -11.13 8.37
N THR A 124 0.90 -11.83 9.20
CA THR A 124 0.70 -11.55 10.62
C THR A 124 0.58 -12.85 11.40
N ARG A 125 0.91 -12.83 12.69
CA ARG A 125 0.72 -13.96 13.62
C ARG A 125 -0.67 -14.03 14.24
N THR A 126 -1.51 -13.03 13.97
CA THR A 126 -2.88 -12.97 14.48
C THR A 126 -3.80 -12.38 13.43
N VAL A 127 -4.92 -13.05 13.16
CA VAL A 127 -5.93 -12.60 12.21
C VAL A 127 -7.27 -12.54 12.93
N VAL A 128 -7.86 -11.36 12.95
CA VAL A 128 -9.25 -11.15 13.39
C VAL A 128 -10.02 -10.49 12.23
N PRO A 129 -11.33 -10.70 12.13
CA PRO A 129 -12.17 -10.02 11.15
C PRO A 129 -11.87 -8.52 11.08
N GLY A 130 -11.70 -7.99 9.87
CA GLY A 130 -11.41 -6.59 9.61
C GLY A 130 -9.91 -6.23 9.64
N VAL A 131 -9.01 -7.14 10.00
CA VAL A 131 -7.55 -6.89 9.87
C VAL A 131 -7.20 -6.61 8.41
N ARG A 132 -6.41 -5.56 8.21
CA ARG A 132 -6.00 -5.07 6.89
C ARG A 132 -4.51 -5.30 6.70
N ARG A 133 -4.12 -5.89 5.58
CA ARG A 133 -2.74 -5.97 5.09
C ARG A 133 -2.58 -4.99 3.94
N GLN A 134 -1.68 -4.03 4.11
CA GLN A 134 -1.25 -3.17 3.01
C GLN A 134 -0.25 -3.95 2.14
N VAL A 135 -0.51 -4.07 0.85
CA VAL A 135 0.45 -4.57 -0.14
C VAL A 135 1.04 -3.36 -0.85
N TYR A 136 2.35 -3.15 -0.69
CA TYR A 136 3.07 -2.00 -1.26
C TYR A 136 2.79 -1.90 -2.76
N ASN A 137 2.24 -0.75 -3.20
CA ASN A 137 1.76 -0.48 -4.57
C ASN A 137 0.71 -1.45 -5.14
N GLY A 138 0.28 -2.48 -4.41
CA GLY A 138 -0.73 -3.46 -4.83
C GLY A 138 -2.13 -3.17 -4.31
N GLY A 139 -2.26 -2.53 -3.15
CA GLY A 139 -3.57 -2.22 -2.55
C GLY A 139 -3.72 -2.81 -1.15
N VAL A 140 -4.93 -3.21 -0.80
CA VAL A 140 -5.27 -3.69 0.56
C VAL A 140 -5.93 -5.05 0.47
N ILE A 141 -5.50 -5.97 1.33
CA ILE A 141 -6.22 -7.21 1.61
C ILE A 141 -6.86 -7.08 2.98
N VAL A 142 -8.14 -7.42 3.11
CA VAL A 142 -8.88 -7.42 4.36
C VAL A 142 -9.33 -8.84 4.64
N TYR A 143 -9.00 -9.36 5.82
CA TYR A 143 -9.55 -10.65 6.26
C TYR A 143 -10.97 -10.44 6.78
N LEU A 144 -11.92 -11.23 6.29
CA LEU A 144 -13.31 -11.15 6.73
C LEU A 144 -13.59 -12.18 7.83
N ARG A 145 -13.41 -13.46 7.53
CA ARG A 145 -13.72 -14.56 8.47
C ARG A 145 -13.20 -15.90 7.95
N ALA A 146 -13.20 -16.88 8.85
CA ALA A 146 -13.10 -18.30 8.51
C ALA A 146 -14.49 -18.92 8.63
N ILE A 147 -14.86 -19.75 7.66
CA ILE A 147 -16.04 -20.61 7.72
C ILE A 147 -15.52 -22.01 8.05
N GLN A 148 -15.77 -22.43 9.29
CA GLN A 148 -15.42 -23.78 9.72
C GLN A 148 -16.36 -24.79 9.06
N PRO A 149 -15.83 -25.86 8.45
CA PRO A 149 -16.65 -26.91 7.89
C PRO A 149 -17.27 -27.76 9.01
N ALA A 150 -18.39 -28.40 8.72
CA ALA A 150 -19.07 -29.28 9.66
C ALA A 150 -18.24 -30.52 10.08
N LEU A 151 -17.24 -30.89 9.27
CA LEU A 151 -16.36 -32.04 9.49
C LEU A 151 -14.90 -31.60 9.61
N ARG A 152 -14.15 -32.14 10.59
CA ARG A 152 -12.75 -31.78 10.87
C ARG A 152 -11.77 -31.95 9.71
N ASN A 153 -12.05 -32.86 8.77
CA ASN A 153 -11.13 -33.20 7.67
C ASN A 153 -11.46 -32.46 6.37
N MET A 154 -12.40 -31.52 6.40
CA MET A 154 -12.71 -30.69 5.25
C MET A 154 -11.84 -29.42 5.24
N PRO A 155 -11.46 -28.92 4.06
CA PRO A 155 -10.73 -27.67 3.95
C PRO A 155 -11.58 -26.51 4.51
N GLN A 156 -10.96 -25.70 5.35
CA GLN A 156 -11.56 -24.48 5.85
C GLN A 156 -11.62 -23.43 4.75
N ILE A 157 -12.65 -22.58 4.78
CA ILE A 157 -12.81 -21.50 3.81
C ILE A 157 -12.49 -20.18 4.51
N TYR A 158 -11.50 -19.46 4.00
CA TYR A 158 -11.11 -18.14 4.47
C TYR A 158 -11.60 -17.09 3.47
N GLU A 159 -12.39 -16.12 3.94
CA GLU A 159 -12.92 -15.05 3.10
C GLU A 159 -12.09 -13.77 3.26
N PHE A 160 -11.78 -13.12 2.13
CA PHE A 160 -11.01 -11.89 2.08
C PHE A 160 -11.62 -10.89 1.09
N LEU A 161 -11.29 -9.62 1.28
CA LEU A 161 -11.50 -8.57 0.29
C LEU A 161 -10.15 -8.06 -0.20
N ALA A 162 -9.98 -7.96 -1.51
CA ALA A 162 -8.92 -7.20 -2.14
C ALA A 162 -9.48 -5.86 -2.62
N GLN A 163 -8.80 -4.77 -2.30
CA GLN A 163 -9.10 -3.45 -2.82
C GLN A 163 -7.88 -2.91 -3.56
N PHE A 164 -8.05 -2.58 -4.84
CA PHE A 164 -6.97 -2.06 -5.69
C PHE A 164 -7.49 -1.07 -6.73
N GLY A 165 -6.65 -0.08 -7.07
CA GLY A 165 -7.03 1.06 -7.91
C GLY A 165 -6.75 0.88 -9.41
N SER A 166 -5.76 0.08 -9.79
CA SER A 166 -5.24 0.01 -11.16
C SER A 166 -4.90 -1.42 -11.58
N GLU A 167 -4.67 -1.63 -12.88
CA GLU A 167 -4.25 -2.93 -13.39
C GLU A 167 -2.85 -3.33 -12.94
N ASN A 168 -1.95 -2.36 -12.79
CA ASN A 168 -0.62 -2.60 -12.23
C ASN A 168 -0.72 -3.06 -10.77
N ALA A 169 -1.60 -2.42 -9.98
CA ALA A 169 -1.86 -2.82 -8.60
C ALA A 169 -2.45 -4.23 -8.51
N ALA A 170 -3.34 -4.60 -9.45
CA ALA A 170 -3.86 -5.96 -9.56
C ALA A 170 -2.75 -6.99 -9.85
N GLY A 171 -1.79 -6.66 -10.74
CA GLY A 171 -0.63 -7.52 -11.01
C GLY A 171 0.28 -7.71 -9.79
N ILE A 172 0.53 -6.64 -9.02
CA ILE A 172 1.31 -6.72 -7.77
C ILE A 172 0.60 -7.57 -6.71
N LEU A 173 -0.72 -7.38 -6.54
CA LEU A 173 -1.51 -8.23 -5.65
C LEU A 173 -1.51 -9.69 -6.09
N ALA A 174 -1.62 -9.95 -7.39
CA ALA A 174 -1.63 -11.30 -7.93
C ALA A 174 -0.31 -12.02 -7.66
N ASN A 175 0.82 -11.37 -7.91
CA ASN A 175 2.14 -11.92 -7.59
C ASN A 175 2.30 -12.16 -6.09
N ARG A 176 1.77 -11.26 -5.24
CA ARG A 176 1.81 -11.44 -3.80
C ARG A 176 0.99 -12.64 -3.34
N LEU A 177 -0.27 -12.73 -3.78
CA LEU A 177 -1.15 -13.87 -3.46
C LEU A 177 -0.57 -15.19 -3.95
N TRP A 178 0.00 -15.22 -5.16
CA TRP A 178 0.72 -16.38 -5.65
C TRP A 178 1.86 -16.77 -4.71
N SER A 179 2.73 -15.83 -4.33
CA SER A 179 3.84 -16.07 -3.41
C SER A 179 3.40 -16.54 -2.03
N ASP A 180 2.25 -16.08 -1.53
CA ASP A 180 1.74 -16.46 -0.21
C ASP A 180 1.03 -17.83 -0.23
N LEU A 181 0.47 -18.23 -1.36
CA LEU A 181 -0.33 -19.46 -1.51
C LEU A 181 0.43 -20.62 -2.16
N GLN A 182 1.50 -20.35 -2.90
CA GLN A 182 2.31 -21.41 -3.51
C GLN A 182 2.81 -22.40 -2.44
N GLY A 183 2.73 -23.70 -2.74
CA GLY A 183 3.15 -24.75 -1.82
C GLY A 183 2.19 -25.03 -0.64
N THR A 184 1.07 -24.33 -0.52
CA THR A 184 0.07 -24.58 0.54
C THR A 184 -0.99 -25.62 0.16
N GLY A 185 -1.09 -25.99 -1.12
CA GLY A 185 -2.16 -26.83 -1.65
C GLY A 185 -3.55 -26.17 -1.61
N ALA A 186 -3.62 -24.86 -1.32
CA ALA A 186 -4.87 -24.14 -1.24
C ALA A 186 -5.50 -23.92 -2.62
N THR A 187 -6.83 -23.95 -2.68
CA THR A 187 -7.58 -23.51 -3.86
C THR A 187 -8.07 -22.08 -3.67
N LEU A 188 -8.02 -21.30 -4.74
CA LEU A 188 -8.36 -19.88 -4.74
C LEU A 188 -9.62 -19.65 -5.58
N GLU A 189 -10.59 -18.93 -5.03
CA GLU A 189 -11.81 -18.53 -5.71
C GLU A 189 -11.87 -17.00 -5.75
N ILE A 190 -12.01 -16.40 -6.92
CA ILE A 190 -12.12 -14.93 -7.09
C ILE A 190 -13.41 -14.66 -7.86
N GLY A 191 -14.28 -13.80 -7.33
CA GLY A 191 -15.54 -13.50 -8.01
C GLY A 191 -16.44 -14.72 -8.25
N ARG A 192 -16.43 -15.70 -7.32
CA ARG A 192 -17.15 -16.99 -7.40
C ARG A 192 -16.66 -17.97 -8.47
N VAL A 193 -15.48 -17.73 -9.06
CA VAL A 193 -14.85 -18.62 -10.03
C VAL A 193 -13.58 -19.18 -9.41
N GLU A 194 -13.36 -20.49 -9.51
CA GLU A 194 -12.10 -21.12 -9.11
C GLU A 194 -10.96 -20.69 -10.04
N VAL A 195 -9.83 -20.31 -9.47
CA VAL A 195 -8.68 -19.73 -10.17
C VAL A 195 -7.44 -20.54 -9.85
N GLN A 196 -6.67 -20.86 -10.89
CA GLN A 196 -5.37 -21.48 -10.74
C GLN A 196 -4.43 -20.56 -9.95
N VAL A 197 -3.69 -21.11 -8.99
CA VAL A 197 -2.73 -20.36 -8.16
C VAL A 197 -1.47 -20.07 -8.99
N GLN A 198 -1.61 -19.19 -9.98
CA GLN A 198 -0.57 -18.72 -10.89
C GLN A 198 -0.74 -17.21 -11.07
N GLY A 199 0.36 -16.44 -11.05
CA GLY A 199 0.31 -14.98 -11.05
C GLY A 199 -0.54 -14.36 -12.16
N ALA A 200 -0.45 -14.89 -13.40
CA ALA A 200 -1.25 -14.41 -14.53
C ALA A 200 -2.75 -14.68 -14.36
N ALA A 201 -3.13 -15.91 -13.99
CA ALA A 201 -4.52 -16.31 -13.80
C ALA A 201 -5.20 -15.53 -12.65
N ILE A 202 -4.46 -15.27 -11.57
CA ILE A 202 -4.92 -14.47 -10.44
C ILE A 202 -5.16 -13.02 -10.87
N ARG A 203 -4.22 -12.42 -11.63
CA ARG A 203 -4.37 -11.04 -12.12
C ARG A 203 -5.62 -10.90 -12.98
N ASP A 204 -5.80 -11.78 -13.97
CA ASP A 204 -6.95 -11.73 -14.87
C ASP A 204 -8.27 -11.90 -14.10
N ALA A 205 -8.31 -12.81 -13.13
CA ALA A 205 -9.48 -13.01 -12.30
C ALA A 205 -9.82 -11.79 -11.43
N LEU A 206 -8.82 -11.12 -10.84
CA LEU A 206 -9.02 -9.87 -10.09
C LEU A 206 -9.61 -8.78 -10.99
N LEU A 207 -9.06 -8.60 -12.20
CA LEU A 207 -9.54 -7.59 -13.15
C LEU A 207 -10.97 -7.88 -13.63
N ARG A 208 -11.26 -9.14 -13.98
CA ARG A 208 -12.62 -9.57 -14.36
C ARG A 208 -13.62 -9.36 -13.23
N ALA A 209 -13.28 -9.78 -12.02
CA ALA A 209 -14.16 -9.63 -10.86
C ALA A 209 -14.40 -8.16 -10.50
N ARG A 210 -13.40 -7.29 -10.67
CA ARG A 210 -13.57 -5.84 -10.52
C ARG A 210 -14.55 -5.27 -11.55
N ALA A 211 -14.46 -5.71 -12.81
CA ALA A 211 -15.35 -5.25 -13.88
C ALA A 211 -16.80 -5.74 -13.71
N GLY A 212 -17.00 -6.91 -13.09
CA GLY A 212 -18.32 -7.50 -12.82
C GLY A 212 -18.99 -7.08 -11.51
N SER A 213 -18.29 -6.36 -10.62
CA SER A 213 -18.89 -5.83 -9.39
C SER A 213 -19.83 -4.66 -9.74
N PRO A 214 -21.12 -4.66 -9.35
CA PRO A 214 -21.99 -3.52 -9.56
C PRO A 214 -21.37 -2.32 -8.84
N GLY A 215 -21.00 -1.31 -9.62
CA GLY A 215 -20.49 -0.05 -9.07
C GLY A 215 -21.49 0.49 -8.07
N VAL A 216 -21.03 0.72 -6.84
CA VAL A 216 -21.83 1.45 -5.84
C VAL A 216 -22.22 2.79 -6.47
N PRO A 217 -23.53 3.12 -6.57
CA PRO A 217 -23.93 4.38 -7.17
C PRO A 217 -23.36 5.53 -6.33
N SER A 218 -22.70 6.45 -7.02
CA SER A 218 -22.30 7.74 -6.45
C SER A 218 -23.56 8.49 -6.08
N PHE A 219 -23.94 8.49 -4.80
CA PHE A 219 -24.94 9.43 -4.30
C PHE A 219 -24.35 10.84 -4.45
N ARG A 220 -24.96 11.62 -5.33
CA ARG A 220 -24.78 13.07 -5.42
C ARG A 220 -25.44 13.74 -4.23
#